data_AF-A0A662WP64-F1
#
_entry.id   AF-A0A662WP64-F1
#
_cell.length_a   1.000
_cell.length_b   1.000
_cell.length_c   1.000
_cell.angle_alpha   90.00
_cell.angle_beta   90.00
_cell.angle_gamma   90.00
#
_symmetry.space_group_name_H-M   'P 1'
#
loop_
_entity.id
_entity.type
_entity.pdbx_description
1 polymer ?
#
loop_
_entity_poly.entity_id
_entity_poly.type
_entity_poly.pdbx_seq_one_letter_code
_entity_poly.pdbx_strand_id
1 'polypeptide(L)'
;MFDCKLRPVQRLGMAELTLFCSIVGAEEGAFRVVVKPSDLVGDLQTEIKKAKANALIAIGAKDLQLFLAKKDGEWLRSSSDEVKALEKGETRLIESLLDETPLAPVDRIASIFTDADADRVHVLAVVPETTPMLGKRLHGDELSAGDSAQIQDLLAQAMKPTTILRDAFAADRPSGTIHVLVVAPTPTRGKRIHVDEWFPREVQTHTWGVDEDDQPKMAYYFEMAGFPPLLQPMPQHRKVLERYSYLEISFSLMEKTKQCLGKCSANLVVTGNPGIGKSLCYLYCAFRFARGLEENQPELTLVLNCGDEYHQYCFKEQIFWKLTPEEVALLQRNPRVLRLIDGESSRLIGWQGVSILFGLPDVRDCNRFTKGRSWTYIMPTWESEELLEFNSLLQSDLRLSEDEVEQRSRLFGGIPQAIFCVERSEMEKETARAIESWDAVKATRFMEAKQPVQEGDWSHRIFQMIPDNPGTFATSFHVDFLCFNISLSVARKCDALTRLAFGLRPRPSY
;
A
#
# COMPACT_ATOMS: atom_id res chain seq x y z
N MET A 1 82.71 22.10 22.25
CA MET A 1 81.49 22.66 21.63
C MET A 1 81.14 21.76 20.46
N PHE A 2 80.22 20.81 20.65
CA PHE A 2 79.80 19.87 19.60
C PHE A 2 78.28 19.73 19.61
N ASP A 3 77.73 19.66 18.40
CA ASP A 3 76.33 19.87 18.06
C ASP A 3 75.46 18.65 18.41
N CYS A 4 74.43 18.85 19.23
CA CYS A 4 73.56 17.77 19.72
C CYS A 4 72.27 17.70 18.90
N LYS A 5 72.35 17.10 17.71
CA LYS A 5 71.16 16.82 16.88
C LYS A 5 70.32 15.72 17.52
N LEU A 6 69.20 16.13 18.12
CA LEU A 6 68.13 15.23 18.56
C LEU A 6 67.64 14.37 17.39
N ARG A 7 67.59 13.04 17.60
CA ARG A 7 67.00 12.11 16.63
C ARG A 7 65.47 12.21 16.70
N PRO A 8 64.74 11.99 15.59
CA PRO A 8 63.28 11.95 15.64
C PRO A 8 62.81 10.78 16.50
N VAL A 9 61.82 11.03 17.36
CA VAL A 9 61.10 9.95 18.05
C VAL A 9 60.37 9.13 16.99
N GLN A 10 60.79 7.88 16.79
CA GLN A 10 60.02 6.91 16.02
C GLN A 10 58.68 6.69 16.74
N ARG A 11 57.60 7.27 16.21
CA ARG A 11 56.26 6.76 16.50
C ARG A 11 56.21 5.35 15.94
N LEU A 12 56.17 4.33 16.79
CA LEU A 12 55.69 3.02 16.36
C LEU A 12 54.28 3.24 15.82
N GLY A 13 54.09 2.95 14.54
CA GLY A 13 52.74 2.93 13.95
C GLY A 13 51.95 1.86 14.69
N MET A 14 50.82 2.24 15.29
CA MET A 14 49.86 1.29 15.82
C MET A 14 49.31 0.51 14.62
N ALA A 15 49.69 -0.76 14.49
CA ALA A 15 49.25 -1.61 13.40
C ALA A 15 47.71 -1.69 13.41
N GLU A 16 47.08 -1.40 12.28
CA GLU A 16 45.63 -1.50 12.13
C GLU A 16 45.24 -2.96 11.96
N LEU A 17 44.24 -3.41 12.71
CA LEU A 17 43.67 -4.75 12.60
C LEU A 17 42.59 -4.73 11.52
N THR A 18 42.66 -5.71 10.61
CA THR A 18 41.62 -5.94 9.61
C THR A 18 40.73 -7.08 10.10
N LEU A 19 39.44 -6.78 10.29
CA LEU A 19 38.42 -7.77 10.63
C LEU A 19 37.50 -7.97 9.43
N PHE A 20 37.19 -9.23 9.13
CA PHE A 20 36.13 -9.57 8.18
C PHE A 20 34.85 -9.82 8.95
N CYS A 21 33.89 -8.91 8.76
CA CYS A 21 32.61 -8.95 9.42
C CYS A 21 31.60 -9.61 8.49
N SER A 22 30.88 -10.58 9.03
CA SER A 22 29.57 -10.93 8.52
C SER A 22 28.47 -10.31 9.39
N ILE A 23 27.28 -10.16 8.84
CA ILE A 23 26.05 -9.84 9.56
C ILE A 23 25.16 -11.10 9.31
N VAL A 24 24.12 -11.36 10.12
CA VAL A 24 23.12 -12.43 9.85
C VAL A 24 21.72 -11.82 9.51
N GLY A 25 21.10 -12.06 8.31
CA GLY A 25 19.74 -11.77 7.64
C GLY A 25 19.50 -11.18 6.16
N ALA A 26 20.41 -11.22 5.15
CA ALA A 26 20.50 -10.63 3.77
C ALA A 26 21.60 -11.32 2.86
N GLU A 27 21.85 -10.89 1.61
CA GLU A 27 22.70 -11.64 0.63
C GLU A 27 23.95 -10.88 0.10
N GLU A 28 24.69 -10.12 0.91
CA GLU A 28 25.43 -8.95 0.37
C GLU A 28 26.96 -9.00 0.18
N GLY A 29 27.75 -9.50 1.12
CA GLY A 29 29.23 -9.47 1.02
C GLY A 29 29.93 -9.48 2.38
N ALA A 30 30.63 -10.56 2.79
CA ALA A 30 31.51 -10.54 3.96
C ALA A 30 32.55 -9.42 3.76
N PHE A 31 32.49 -8.37 4.59
CA PHE A 31 33.16 -7.11 4.29
C PHE A 31 34.28 -6.81 5.27
N ARG A 32 35.26 -6.09 4.74
CA ARG A 32 36.42 -5.63 5.49
C ARG A 32 36.05 -4.43 6.36
N VAL A 33 36.36 -4.52 7.64
CA VAL A 33 36.39 -3.39 8.58
C VAL A 33 37.81 -3.25 9.10
N VAL A 34 38.28 -2.01 9.24
CA VAL A 34 39.61 -1.70 9.77
C VAL A 34 39.43 -0.95 11.07
N VAL A 35 40.01 -1.49 12.14
CA VAL A 35 39.98 -0.96 13.51
C VAL A 35 41.38 -1.01 14.11
N LYS A 36 41.65 -0.27 15.18
CA LYS A 36 42.94 -0.37 15.88
C LYS A 36 42.81 -1.37 17.04
N PRO A 37 43.90 -2.05 17.43
CA PRO A 37 43.92 -2.90 18.62
C PRO A 37 43.52 -2.18 19.92
N SER A 38 43.70 -0.85 19.98
CA SER A 38 43.31 0.01 21.09
C SER A 38 41.80 0.24 21.23
N ASP A 39 41.06 0.07 20.14
CA ASP A 39 39.67 0.47 20.01
C ASP A 39 38.76 -0.49 20.78
N LEU A 40 37.53 -0.06 21.03
CA LEU A 40 36.52 -0.83 21.74
C LEU A 40 35.57 -1.52 20.76
N VAL A 41 34.83 -2.52 21.25
CA VAL A 41 33.73 -3.15 20.50
C VAL A 41 32.69 -2.11 20.05
N GLY A 42 32.46 -1.04 20.82
CA GLY A 42 31.60 0.09 20.41
C GLY A 42 32.12 0.91 19.21
N ASP A 43 33.43 0.97 19.02
CA ASP A 43 34.04 1.61 17.84
C ASP A 43 33.87 0.71 16.60
N LEU A 44 34.04 -0.61 16.78
CA LEU A 44 33.79 -1.62 15.75
C LEU A 44 32.31 -1.62 15.29
N GLN A 45 31.35 -1.53 16.22
CA GLN A 45 29.93 -1.32 15.90
C GLN A 45 29.72 -0.09 14.98
N THR A 46 30.45 0.99 15.25
CA THR A 46 30.35 2.26 14.51
C THR A 46 30.92 2.13 13.10
N GLU A 47 32.10 1.50 12.94
CA GLU A 47 32.69 1.26 11.62
C GLU A 47 31.93 0.20 10.81
N ILE A 48 31.31 -0.81 11.45
CA ILE A 48 30.36 -1.73 10.79
C ILE A 48 29.16 -0.94 10.22
N LYS A 49 28.52 -0.09 11.04
CA LYS A 49 27.39 0.74 10.58
C LYS A 49 27.80 1.64 9.41
N LYS A 50 28.97 2.26 9.48
CA LYS A 50 29.51 3.13 8.43
C LYS A 50 29.81 2.38 7.13
N ALA A 51 30.41 1.19 7.21
CA ALA A 51 30.68 0.34 6.05
C ALA A 51 29.40 -0.19 5.37
N LYS A 52 28.29 -0.33 6.11
CA LYS A 52 26.99 -0.83 5.61
C LYS A 52 25.83 0.13 5.89
N ALA A 53 26.05 1.43 5.71
CA ALA A 53 25.10 2.50 6.07
C ALA A 53 23.70 2.33 5.46
N ASN A 54 23.61 1.86 4.20
CA ASN A 54 22.34 1.62 3.51
C ASN A 54 21.56 0.45 4.12
N ALA A 55 22.23 -0.63 4.51
CA ALA A 55 21.61 -1.82 5.10
C ALA A 55 21.22 -1.62 6.58
N LEU A 56 21.90 -0.69 7.27
CA LEU A 56 21.74 -0.41 8.71
C LEU A 56 21.13 0.97 9.00
N ILE A 57 20.39 1.53 8.04
CA ILE A 57 19.86 2.91 8.10
C ILE A 57 18.96 3.17 9.33
N ALA A 58 18.17 2.18 9.73
CA ALA A 58 17.19 2.27 10.82
C ALA A 58 17.74 1.90 12.21
N ILE A 59 19.00 1.45 12.33
CA ILE A 59 19.55 0.82 13.53
C ILE A 59 20.71 1.66 14.07
N GLY A 60 20.77 1.97 15.37
CA GLY A 60 21.94 2.65 15.95
C GLY A 60 23.13 1.70 16.04
N ALA A 61 24.36 2.21 15.93
CA ALA A 61 25.56 1.37 16.02
C ALA A 61 25.60 0.58 17.35
N LYS A 62 25.29 1.26 18.46
CA LYS A 62 25.13 0.69 19.80
C LYS A 62 24.09 -0.43 19.92
N ASP A 63 23.15 -0.52 18.97
CA ASP A 63 22.04 -1.47 18.97
C ASP A 63 22.43 -2.74 18.18
N LEU A 64 23.64 -2.81 17.62
CA LEU A 64 24.20 -4.02 17.00
C LEU A 64 24.81 -4.94 18.08
N GLN A 65 24.26 -6.14 18.25
CA GLN A 65 24.93 -7.20 18.99
C GLN A 65 26.03 -7.80 18.12
N LEU A 66 27.26 -7.91 18.64
CA LEU A 66 28.39 -8.53 17.93
C LEU A 66 28.75 -9.84 18.62
N PHE A 67 28.94 -10.90 17.84
CA PHE A 67 29.35 -12.23 18.30
C PHE A 67 30.63 -12.67 17.59
N LEU A 68 31.37 -13.59 18.19
CA LEU A 68 32.49 -14.24 17.51
C LEU A 68 32.00 -15.30 16.55
N ALA A 69 32.50 -15.27 15.32
CA ALA A 69 32.22 -16.29 14.32
C ALA A 69 33.07 -17.55 14.56
N LYS A 70 32.99 -18.16 15.75
CA LYS A 70 33.75 -19.36 16.14
C LYS A 70 32.85 -20.57 16.42
N LYS A 71 33.10 -21.68 15.74
CA LYS A 71 32.49 -22.99 16.00
C LYS A 71 33.57 -23.93 16.54
N ASP A 72 33.30 -24.64 17.62
CA ASP A 72 34.24 -25.58 18.27
C ASP A 72 35.63 -24.95 18.58
N GLY A 73 35.66 -23.62 18.79
CA GLY A 73 36.89 -22.83 19.01
C GLY A 73 37.58 -22.31 17.74
N GLU A 74 37.19 -22.76 16.55
CA GLU A 74 37.77 -22.33 15.26
C GLU A 74 36.92 -21.27 14.55
N TRP A 75 37.58 -20.29 13.91
CA TRP A 75 36.91 -19.29 13.09
C TRP A 75 36.22 -19.87 11.85
N LEU A 76 34.97 -19.47 11.60
CA LEU A 76 34.18 -19.93 10.46
C LEU A 76 34.83 -19.54 9.13
N ARG A 77 34.94 -20.52 8.23
CA ARG A 77 35.25 -20.24 6.83
C ARG A 77 34.07 -19.57 6.18
N SER A 78 34.37 -18.48 5.49
CA SER A 78 33.47 -17.78 4.59
C SER A 78 32.74 -18.73 3.62
N SER A 79 33.40 -19.78 3.11
CA SER A 79 32.82 -20.76 2.18
C SER A 79 32.11 -21.97 2.83
N SER A 80 31.98 -22.01 4.16
CA SER A 80 31.32 -23.10 4.90
C SER A 80 29.82 -23.16 4.63
N ASP A 81 29.22 -24.33 4.82
CA ASP A 81 27.76 -24.49 4.66
C ASP A 81 27.00 -23.84 5.82
N GLU A 82 27.62 -23.75 7.00
CA GLU A 82 27.16 -22.95 8.13
C GLU A 82 27.06 -21.46 7.77
N VAL A 83 28.11 -20.87 7.18
CA VAL A 83 28.05 -19.48 6.71
C VAL A 83 27.02 -19.33 5.59
N LYS A 84 26.85 -20.30 4.68
CA LYS A 84 25.79 -20.25 3.65
C LYS A 84 24.36 -20.32 4.21
N ALA A 85 24.15 -21.03 5.32
CA ALA A 85 22.85 -21.10 6.00
C ALA A 85 22.60 -19.81 6.81
N LEU A 86 23.65 -19.29 7.45
CA LEU A 86 23.75 -17.92 7.98
C LEU A 86 23.89 -16.84 6.87
N GLU A 87 23.80 -17.21 5.59
CA GLU A 87 23.61 -16.35 4.40
C GLU A 87 22.16 -16.45 3.85
N LYS A 88 21.32 -17.34 4.41
CA LYS A 88 19.93 -17.60 3.98
C LYS A 88 18.83 -17.33 5.01
N GLY A 89 19.21 -17.06 6.27
CA GLY A 89 18.29 -16.70 7.35
C GLY A 89 18.05 -17.82 8.36
N GLU A 90 18.86 -18.88 8.35
CA GLU A 90 18.69 -20.06 9.21
C GLU A 90 19.20 -19.80 10.64
N THR A 91 18.50 -18.93 11.38
CA THR A 91 18.88 -18.48 12.72
C THR A 91 18.92 -19.58 13.78
N ARG A 92 18.30 -20.75 13.53
CA ARG A 92 18.40 -21.92 14.43
C ARG A 92 19.82 -22.45 14.62
N LEU A 93 20.73 -22.12 13.70
CA LEU A 93 22.13 -22.48 13.80
C LEU A 93 22.91 -21.56 14.77
N ILE A 94 22.42 -20.34 15.04
CA ILE A 94 23.06 -19.36 15.94
C ILE A 94 23.27 -19.96 17.33
N GLU A 95 22.23 -20.59 17.89
CA GLU A 95 22.25 -21.25 19.21
C GLU A 95 23.25 -22.42 19.30
N SER A 96 23.63 -23.02 18.16
CA SER A 96 24.57 -24.14 18.10
C SER A 96 25.97 -23.78 17.58
N LEU A 97 26.19 -22.52 17.20
CA LEU A 97 27.41 -22.07 16.50
C LEU A 97 28.14 -20.92 17.18
N LEU A 98 27.60 -20.36 18.26
CA LEU A 98 28.17 -19.18 18.93
C LEU A 98 28.41 -19.43 20.41
N ASP A 99 29.47 -18.80 20.91
CA ASP A 99 29.63 -18.55 22.34
C ASP A 99 28.44 -17.67 22.80
N GLU A 100 27.67 -18.11 23.79
CA GLU A 100 26.27 -17.66 24.03
C GLU A 100 26.12 -16.18 24.41
N THR A 101 27.23 -15.44 24.58
CA THR A 101 27.26 -14.06 25.06
C THR A 101 27.75 -13.09 23.98
N PRO A 102 26.99 -12.04 23.62
CA PRO A 102 27.48 -11.00 22.72
C PRO A 102 28.63 -10.22 23.36
N LEU A 103 29.59 -9.78 22.55
CA LEU A 103 30.75 -8.98 22.95
C LEU A 103 30.30 -7.70 23.65
N ALA A 104 30.89 -7.37 24.81
CA ALA A 104 30.51 -6.17 25.54
C ALA A 104 31.09 -4.93 24.84
N PRO A 105 30.32 -3.84 24.63
CA PRO A 105 30.80 -2.64 23.93
C PRO A 105 32.05 -1.97 24.52
N VAL A 106 32.40 -2.30 25.77
CA VAL A 106 33.56 -1.79 26.52
C VAL A 106 34.81 -2.67 26.40
N ASP A 107 34.70 -3.86 25.81
CA ASP A 107 35.83 -4.76 25.63
C ASP A 107 36.78 -4.22 24.55
N ARG A 108 38.09 -4.49 24.70
CA ARG A 108 39.10 -4.04 23.73
C ARG A 108 39.24 -5.05 22.59
N ILE A 109 39.38 -4.54 21.37
CA ILE A 109 39.62 -5.37 20.18
C ILE A 109 40.86 -6.26 20.35
N ALA A 110 41.96 -5.74 20.92
CA ALA A 110 43.19 -6.51 21.18
C ALA A 110 43.02 -7.69 22.15
N SER A 111 42.05 -7.68 23.06
CA SER A 111 41.81 -8.80 24.00
C SER A 111 40.91 -9.89 23.42
N ILE A 112 40.22 -9.62 22.32
CA ILE A 112 39.22 -10.51 21.73
C ILE A 112 39.79 -11.21 20.48
N PHE A 113 40.46 -10.46 19.61
CA PHE A 113 40.92 -10.92 18.28
C PHE A 113 42.43 -11.22 18.30
N THR A 114 42.89 -11.98 19.29
CA THR A 114 44.32 -12.33 19.48
C THR A 114 44.84 -13.32 18.44
N ASP A 115 43.94 -14.06 17.79
CA ASP A 115 44.20 -15.16 16.86
C ASP A 115 43.45 -14.99 15.52
N ALA A 116 43.15 -13.76 15.11
CA ALA A 116 42.48 -13.43 13.85
C ALA A 116 43.35 -13.76 12.61
N ASP A 117 42.77 -14.43 11.60
CA ASP A 117 43.44 -14.85 10.36
C ASP A 117 42.69 -14.34 9.12
N ALA A 118 43.42 -13.88 8.11
CA ALA A 118 42.92 -13.06 7.02
C ALA A 118 41.95 -13.76 6.04
N ASP A 119 41.72 -15.08 6.16
CA ASP A 119 40.79 -15.86 5.32
C ASP A 119 39.44 -16.21 5.99
N ARG A 120 39.23 -15.79 7.25
CA ARG A 120 38.05 -16.17 8.06
C ARG A 120 37.06 -15.04 8.30
N VAL A 121 35.82 -15.42 8.60
CA VAL A 121 34.85 -14.51 9.22
C VAL A 121 35.21 -14.42 10.71
N HIS A 122 35.24 -13.20 11.24
CA HIS A 122 35.65 -12.93 12.63
C HIS A 122 34.47 -12.51 13.50
N VAL A 123 33.57 -11.71 12.93
CA VAL A 123 32.47 -11.07 13.65
C VAL A 123 31.16 -11.44 12.96
N LEU A 124 30.16 -11.84 13.74
CA LEU A 124 28.76 -11.84 13.30
C LEU A 124 28.05 -10.67 13.97
N ALA A 125 27.45 -9.78 13.17
CA ALA A 125 26.58 -8.74 13.68
C ALA A 125 25.09 -9.16 13.60
N VAL A 126 24.36 -8.85 14.66
CA VAL A 126 22.97 -9.26 14.96
C VAL A 126 22.22 -8.05 15.54
N VAL A 127 20.89 -8.04 15.47
CA VAL A 127 20.03 -6.96 15.99
C VAL A 127 19.06 -7.54 17.03
N PRO A 128 18.99 -6.99 18.26
CA PRO A 128 18.11 -7.50 19.31
C PRO A 128 16.64 -7.10 19.06
N GLU A 129 15.72 -7.97 19.50
CA GLU A 129 14.27 -7.85 19.22
C GLU A 129 13.55 -6.72 20.00
N THR A 130 14.20 -6.06 20.97
CA THR A 130 13.50 -5.37 22.08
C THR A 130 13.87 -3.90 22.30
N THR A 131 14.31 -3.15 21.28
CA THR A 131 14.68 -1.73 21.44
C THR A 131 13.63 -0.74 20.89
N PRO A 132 12.55 -0.41 21.63
CA PRO A 132 11.84 0.84 21.40
C PRO A 132 12.70 2.03 21.88
N MET A 133 12.54 3.21 21.28
CA MET A 133 12.26 4.49 21.96
C MET A 133 12.74 5.76 21.22
N LEU A 134 11.94 6.82 21.43
CA LEU A 134 12.31 8.25 21.49
C LEU A 134 13.09 8.88 20.31
N GLY A 135 12.33 9.48 19.39
CA GLY A 135 12.84 10.60 18.58
C GLY A 135 13.01 11.87 19.44
N LYS A 136 14.25 12.18 19.84
CA LYS A 136 14.62 13.56 20.20
C LYS A 136 15.08 14.30 18.93
N ARG A 137 14.48 15.47 18.70
CA ARG A 137 14.88 16.40 17.63
C ARG A 137 16.33 16.82 17.80
N LEU A 138 17.07 16.88 16.70
CA LEU A 138 18.17 17.83 16.54
C LEU A 138 17.73 18.88 15.52
N HIS A 139 17.86 20.16 15.88
CA HIS A 139 17.85 21.25 14.90
C HIS A 139 19.13 21.21 14.07
N GLY A 140 19.04 21.74 12.86
CA GLY A 140 20.16 21.85 11.92
C GLY A 140 19.78 22.83 10.82
N ASP A 141 19.67 24.11 11.19
CA ASP A 141 19.73 25.20 10.21
C ASP A 141 21.17 25.34 9.68
N GLU A 142 21.28 25.96 8.49
CA GLU A 142 22.51 26.47 7.86
C GLU A 142 23.60 25.46 7.46
N LEU A 143 23.54 25.03 6.19
CA LEU A 143 24.73 24.72 5.36
C LEU A 143 24.65 25.56 4.08
N SER A 144 25.72 26.30 3.79
CA SER A 144 25.75 27.37 2.78
C SER A 144 26.14 26.87 1.38
N ALA A 145 25.89 27.68 0.35
CA ALA A 145 25.98 27.31 -1.06
C ALA A 145 27.39 26.98 -1.63
N GLY A 146 28.41 26.79 -0.78
CA GLY A 146 29.77 26.41 -1.20
C GLY A 146 29.93 24.91 -1.52
N ASP A 147 29.21 24.04 -0.81
CA ASP A 147 29.51 22.59 -0.80
C ASP A 147 28.97 21.84 -2.03
N SER A 148 28.03 22.43 -2.76
CA SER A 148 27.42 21.82 -3.96
C SER A 148 28.42 21.58 -5.09
N ALA A 149 29.44 22.44 -5.22
CA ALA A 149 30.44 22.33 -6.28
C ALA A 149 31.38 21.13 -6.07
N GLN A 150 31.84 20.88 -4.84
CA GLN A 150 32.72 19.74 -4.54
C GLN A 150 32.01 18.39 -4.65
N ILE A 151 30.72 18.33 -4.31
CA ILE A 151 29.91 17.11 -4.45
C ILE A 151 29.66 16.80 -5.94
N GLN A 152 29.41 17.80 -6.79
CA GLN A 152 29.28 17.58 -8.24
C GLN A 152 30.61 17.19 -8.91
N ASP A 153 31.74 17.75 -8.49
CA ASP A 153 33.04 17.39 -9.07
C ASP A 153 33.47 15.95 -8.71
N LEU A 154 33.14 15.48 -7.51
CA LEU A 154 33.28 14.07 -7.11
C LEU A 154 32.36 13.13 -7.93
N LEU A 155 31.11 13.52 -8.19
CA LEU A 155 30.19 12.75 -9.04
C LEU A 155 30.63 12.74 -10.51
N ALA A 156 31.19 13.84 -11.02
CA ALA A 156 31.70 13.93 -12.39
C ALA A 156 32.98 13.07 -12.60
N GLN A 157 33.84 12.96 -11.58
CA GLN A 157 35.02 12.09 -11.63
C GLN A 157 34.66 10.59 -11.61
N ALA A 158 33.51 10.22 -11.03
CA ALA A 158 33.00 8.85 -11.04
C ALA A 158 32.34 8.42 -12.38
N MET A 159 32.12 9.35 -13.33
CA MET A 159 31.33 9.11 -14.55
C MET A 159 32.12 9.28 -15.87
N LYS A 160 33.42 8.96 -15.90
CA LYS A 160 34.17 8.85 -17.17
C LYS A 160 34.30 7.38 -17.64
N PRO A 161 33.84 7.02 -18.85
CA PRO A 161 33.97 5.67 -19.38
C PRO A 161 35.38 5.44 -19.94
N THR A 162 36.05 4.38 -19.47
CA THR A 162 37.37 3.98 -20.00
C THR A 162 37.39 2.50 -20.39
N THR A 163 36.85 2.21 -21.58
CA THR A 163 37.32 1.11 -22.44
C THR A 163 38.63 1.62 -23.09
N ILE A 164 39.74 0.90 -23.26
CA ILE A 164 39.99 -0.45 -23.77
C ILE A 164 41.38 -0.90 -23.29
N LEU A 165 41.58 -2.17 -22.89
CA LEU A 165 42.57 -3.07 -23.53
C LEU A 165 42.42 -4.52 -23.06
N ARG A 166 42.54 -5.43 -24.03
CA ARG A 166 42.69 -6.88 -23.83
C ARG A 166 44.13 -7.21 -23.43
N ASP A 167 44.34 -8.48 -23.10
CA ASP A 167 45.65 -9.15 -23.00
C ASP A 167 46.46 -8.88 -21.72
N ALA A 168 45.94 -9.42 -20.61
CA ALA A 168 46.75 -9.83 -19.47
C ALA A 168 46.31 -11.22 -18.97
N PHE A 169 46.93 -12.25 -19.56
CA PHE A 169 47.16 -13.60 -19.01
C PHE A 169 45.96 -14.49 -18.62
N ALA A 170 45.79 -15.54 -19.41
CA ALA A 170 45.24 -16.80 -18.94
C ALA A 170 46.27 -17.52 -18.02
N ALA A 171 46.01 -17.54 -16.72
CA ALA A 171 46.46 -18.56 -15.76
C ALA A 171 45.77 -18.33 -14.40
N ASP A 172 45.29 -19.42 -13.77
CA ASP A 172 44.68 -19.54 -12.43
C ASP A 172 43.52 -18.60 -12.01
N ARG A 173 42.45 -19.23 -11.54
CA ARG A 173 41.37 -18.58 -10.77
C ARG A 173 41.55 -18.88 -9.28
N PRO A 174 41.66 -17.87 -8.40
CA PRO A 174 41.28 -18.00 -7.01
C PRO A 174 39.74 -17.95 -6.90
N SER A 175 39.16 -18.93 -6.23
CA SER A 175 37.74 -18.95 -5.85
C SER A 175 37.50 -18.03 -4.64
N GLY A 176 36.33 -17.37 -4.54
CA GLY A 176 35.82 -16.86 -3.26
C GLY A 176 35.18 -15.47 -3.26
N THR A 177 34.00 -15.31 -3.85
CA THR A 177 33.08 -14.17 -3.58
C THR A 177 32.05 -14.61 -2.55
N ILE A 178 31.94 -13.95 -1.40
CA ILE A 178 31.21 -14.46 -0.22
C ILE A 178 30.46 -13.34 0.51
N HIS A 179 29.30 -13.65 1.13
CA HIS A 179 28.18 -12.75 1.38
C HIS A 179 27.89 -12.43 2.88
N VAL A 180 26.83 -11.65 3.15
CA VAL A 180 26.51 -10.98 4.46
C VAL A 180 25.03 -10.77 4.62
N LEU A 181 24.48 -11.02 5.81
CA LEU A 181 23.04 -11.16 6.02
C LEU A 181 22.54 -10.06 7.05
N VAL A 182 21.41 -9.32 6.98
CA VAL A 182 20.89 -8.40 8.06
C VAL A 182 19.48 -8.74 8.64
N VAL A 183 19.37 -9.38 9.82
CA VAL A 183 18.11 -9.71 10.54
C VAL A 183 17.71 -8.43 11.25
N ALA A 184 17.04 -7.56 10.51
CA ALA A 184 15.95 -6.83 11.13
C ALA A 184 14.98 -7.85 11.72
N PRO A 185 14.28 -7.56 12.84
CA PRO A 185 13.04 -8.26 13.08
C PRO A 185 12.17 -8.06 11.83
N THR A 186 12.02 -9.11 11.04
CA THR A 186 10.65 -9.44 10.67
C THR A 186 9.90 -9.49 11.99
N PRO A 187 8.85 -8.68 12.20
CA PRO A 187 7.79 -9.11 13.08
C PRO A 187 7.39 -10.55 12.73
N THR A 188 6.49 -11.16 13.48
CA THR A 188 5.62 -12.19 12.89
C THR A 188 4.74 -11.53 11.82
N ARG A 189 5.37 -11.12 10.70
CA ARG A 189 4.77 -10.37 9.60
C ARG A 189 3.64 -11.25 9.12
N GLY A 190 2.43 -10.73 9.21
CA GLY A 190 1.25 -11.48 8.85
C GLY A 190 1.34 -11.90 7.38
N LYS A 191 0.57 -12.94 7.05
CA LYS A 191 0.52 -13.62 5.74
C LYS A 191 1.02 -12.73 4.59
N ARG A 192 2.16 -13.11 4.01
CA ARG A 192 2.68 -12.52 2.77
C ARG A 192 1.76 -12.93 1.62
N ILE A 193 1.43 -11.99 0.75
CA ILE A 193 0.58 -12.23 -0.42
C ILE A 193 1.21 -11.48 -1.59
N HIS A 194 1.62 -12.19 -2.64
CA HIS A 194 2.16 -11.56 -3.84
C HIS A 194 1.04 -10.82 -4.59
N VAL A 195 1.35 -9.69 -5.26
CA VAL A 195 0.35 -8.87 -5.97
C VAL A 195 -0.46 -9.69 -6.99
N ASP A 196 0.19 -10.65 -7.66
CA ASP A 196 -0.44 -11.57 -8.63
C ASP A 196 -1.46 -12.54 -7.99
N GLU A 197 -1.46 -12.74 -6.66
CA GLU A 197 -2.49 -13.56 -5.95
C GLU A 197 -3.83 -12.83 -5.79
N TRP A 198 -3.86 -11.51 -5.98
CA TRP A 198 -5.07 -10.70 -5.93
C TRP A 198 -5.38 -10.10 -7.30
N PHE A 199 -4.45 -9.31 -7.80
CA PHE A 199 -4.60 -8.47 -8.96
C PHE A 199 -3.97 -9.14 -10.18
N PRO A 200 -4.62 -9.15 -11.36
CA PRO A 200 -3.95 -9.57 -12.60
C PRO A 200 -2.89 -8.53 -13.00
N ARG A 201 -2.09 -8.84 -14.03
CA ARG A 201 -0.99 -7.96 -14.48
C ARG A 201 -1.47 -6.78 -15.32
N GLU A 202 -2.50 -7.00 -16.11
CA GLU A 202 -2.96 -6.09 -17.16
C GLU A 202 -4.50 -6.07 -17.20
N VAL A 203 -5.05 -4.99 -17.78
CA VAL A 203 -6.48 -4.91 -18.13
C VAL A 203 -6.75 -5.77 -19.37
N GLN A 204 -7.85 -6.50 -19.36
CA GLN A 204 -8.32 -7.35 -20.43
C GLN A 204 -9.43 -6.65 -21.21
N THR A 205 -9.60 -7.03 -22.49
CA THR A 205 -10.69 -6.55 -23.33
C THR A 205 -11.65 -7.68 -23.71
N HIS A 206 -12.92 -7.34 -23.89
CA HIS A 206 -13.97 -8.26 -24.35
C HIS A 206 -14.93 -7.55 -25.31
N THR A 207 -15.05 -8.07 -26.53
CA THR A 207 -16.07 -7.59 -27.47
C THR A 207 -17.43 -8.14 -27.08
N TRP A 208 -18.42 -7.27 -26.86
CA TRP A 208 -19.71 -7.66 -26.31
C TRP A 208 -20.93 -7.29 -27.17
N GLY A 209 -20.74 -6.45 -28.19
CA GLY A 209 -21.78 -6.05 -29.14
C GLY A 209 -21.20 -5.22 -30.29
N VAL A 210 -22.08 -4.57 -31.06
CA VAL A 210 -21.72 -3.53 -32.03
C VAL A 210 -22.43 -2.23 -31.72
N ASP A 211 -21.89 -1.10 -32.17
CA ASP A 211 -22.52 0.22 -32.11
C ASP A 211 -23.36 0.52 -33.36
N GLU A 212 -23.83 1.77 -33.47
CA GLU A 212 -24.69 2.23 -34.57
C GLU A 212 -23.96 2.25 -35.93
N ASP A 213 -22.62 2.22 -35.93
CA ASP A 213 -21.75 2.22 -37.11
C ASP A 213 -21.15 0.81 -37.40
N ASP A 214 -21.79 -0.25 -36.88
CA ASP A 214 -21.35 -1.66 -36.92
C ASP A 214 -19.94 -1.90 -36.33
N GLN A 215 -19.40 -0.99 -35.50
CA GLN A 215 -18.09 -1.17 -34.88
C GLN A 215 -18.19 -1.99 -33.58
N PRO A 216 -17.19 -2.84 -33.28
CA PRO A 216 -17.22 -3.69 -32.09
C PRO A 216 -17.13 -2.88 -30.79
N LYS A 217 -18.14 -2.99 -29.91
CA LYS A 217 -18.10 -2.44 -28.55
C LYS A 217 -17.16 -3.27 -27.67
N MET A 218 -16.25 -2.59 -26.99
CA MET A 218 -15.16 -3.20 -26.22
C MET A 218 -15.31 -2.91 -24.73
N ALA A 219 -15.53 -3.96 -23.93
CA ALA A 219 -15.49 -3.88 -22.48
C ALA A 219 -14.05 -3.98 -21.99
N TYR A 220 -13.66 -3.09 -21.08
CA TYR A 220 -12.37 -3.11 -20.40
C TYR A 220 -12.58 -3.63 -18.98
N TYR A 221 -11.89 -4.69 -18.59
CA TYR A 221 -12.10 -5.33 -17.29
C TYR A 221 -10.86 -6.04 -16.79
N PHE A 222 -10.87 -6.47 -15.53
CA PHE A 222 -9.83 -7.35 -15.02
C PHE A 222 -10.42 -8.39 -14.05
N GLU A 223 -9.87 -9.60 -14.04
CA GLU A 223 -10.36 -10.69 -13.18
C GLU A 223 -9.46 -10.89 -11.96
N MET A 224 -10.07 -10.84 -10.77
CA MET A 224 -9.41 -11.03 -9.49
C MET A 224 -9.06 -12.51 -9.24
N ALA A 225 -7.77 -12.80 -9.02
CA ALA A 225 -7.31 -14.13 -8.63
C ALA A 225 -7.75 -14.50 -7.20
N GLY A 226 -7.75 -13.50 -6.32
CA GLY A 226 -8.22 -13.51 -4.94
C GLY A 226 -8.51 -12.08 -4.51
N PHE A 227 -8.87 -11.84 -3.25
CA PHE A 227 -9.27 -10.50 -2.80
C PHE A 227 -8.40 -9.97 -1.65
N PRO A 228 -8.05 -8.66 -1.66
CA PRO A 228 -7.59 -7.95 -0.46
C PRO A 228 -8.71 -7.89 0.59
N PRO A 229 -8.47 -7.33 1.80
CA PRO A 229 -9.54 -7.05 2.75
C PRO A 229 -10.68 -6.26 2.09
N LEU A 230 -11.90 -6.77 2.27
CA LEU A 230 -13.16 -6.26 1.74
C LEU A 230 -14.26 -6.44 2.79
N LEU A 231 -15.21 -5.50 2.82
CA LEU A 231 -16.37 -5.56 3.71
C LEU A 231 -17.32 -6.69 3.31
N GLN A 232 -17.47 -6.93 2.01
CA GLN A 232 -18.27 -8.01 1.44
C GLN A 232 -17.45 -8.77 0.39
N PRO A 233 -16.97 -9.99 0.70
CA PRO A 233 -16.29 -10.84 -0.27
C PRO A 233 -17.21 -11.19 -1.47
N MET A 234 -16.67 -11.12 -2.69
CA MET A 234 -17.42 -11.33 -3.94
C MET A 234 -16.93 -12.59 -4.71
N PRO A 235 -17.00 -13.80 -4.13
CA PRO A 235 -16.36 -15.00 -4.70
C PRO A 235 -16.91 -15.40 -6.09
N GLN A 236 -18.17 -15.06 -6.37
CA GLN A 236 -18.86 -15.30 -7.64
C GLN A 236 -18.61 -14.19 -8.69
N HIS A 237 -18.31 -12.97 -8.24
CA HIS A 237 -18.16 -11.78 -9.08
C HIS A 237 -16.70 -11.31 -9.05
N ARG A 238 -15.83 -12.05 -9.76
CA ARG A 238 -14.37 -11.79 -9.80
C ARG A 238 -13.94 -10.73 -10.79
N LYS A 239 -14.77 -10.43 -11.79
CA LYS A 239 -14.47 -9.44 -12.83
C LYS A 239 -14.85 -8.04 -12.37
N VAL A 240 -13.90 -7.12 -12.44
CA VAL A 240 -14.11 -5.69 -12.20
C VAL A 240 -14.13 -4.99 -13.56
N LEU A 241 -15.26 -4.41 -13.93
CA LEU A 241 -15.38 -3.55 -15.12
C LEU A 241 -14.68 -2.20 -14.86
N GLU A 242 -13.88 -1.75 -15.83
CA GLU A 242 -13.34 -0.39 -15.87
C GLU A 242 -14.40 0.58 -16.38
N ARG A 243 -15.09 1.23 -15.44
CA ARG A 243 -16.10 2.26 -15.76
C ARG A 243 -15.43 3.61 -15.98
N TYR A 244 -16.01 4.46 -16.85
CA TYR A 244 -15.62 5.86 -16.99
C TYR A 244 -15.63 6.61 -15.64
N SER A 245 -16.64 6.36 -14.81
CA SER A 245 -16.71 6.95 -13.46
C SER A 245 -15.58 6.48 -12.52
N TYR A 246 -15.05 5.27 -12.70
CA TYR A 246 -13.91 4.79 -11.90
C TYR A 246 -12.60 5.44 -12.35
N LEU A 247 -12.41 5.63 -13.66
CA LEU A 247 -11.28 6.35 -14.24
C LEU A 247 -11.20 7.78 -13.69
N GLU A 248 -12.28 8.56 -13.82
CA GLU A 248 -12.33 9.96 -13.38
C GLU A 248 -12.17 10.12 -11.87
N ILE A 249 -12.84 9.27 -11.08
CA ILE A 249 -12.70 9.28 -9.62
C ILE A 249 -11.25 8.93 -9.24
N SER A 250 -10.65 7.86 -9.79
CA SER A 250 -9.26 7.47 -9.52
C SER A 250 -8.27 8.60 -9.86
N PHE A 251 -8.43 9.24 -11.02
CA PHE A 251 -7.61 10.37 -11.44
C PHE A 251 -7.73 11.57 -10.47
N SER A 252 -8.96 11.95 -10.09
CA SER A 252 -9.18 13.06 -9.16
C SER A 252 -8.63 12.77 -7.75
N LEU A 253 -8.81 11.54 -7.26
CA LEU A 253 -8.24 11.07 -6.00
C LEU A 253 -6.70 11.11 -6.02
N MET A 254 -6.07 10.72 -7.14
CA MET A 254 -4.63 10.80 -7.33
C MET A 254 -4.13 12.23 -7.28
N GLU A 255 -4.78 13.16 -8.00
CA GLU A 255 -4.38 14.57 -8.00
C GLU A 255 -4.43 15.20 -6.60
N LYS A 256 -5.49 14.92 -5.84
CA LYS A 256 -5.58 15.33 -4.42
C LYS A 256 -4.53 14.65 -3.54
N THR A 257 -4.18 13.39 -3.84
CA THR A 257 -3.11 12.66 -3.15
C THR A 257 -1.75 13.32 -3.40
N LYS A 258 -1.35 13.55 -4.66
CA LYS A 258 -0.12 14.26 -5.06
C LYS A 258 -0.01 15.65 -4.43
N GLN A 259 -1.14 16.34 -4.28
CA GLN A 259 -1.20 17.66 -3.63
C GLN A 259 -0.92 17.61 -2.12
N CYS A 260 -1.29 16.54 -1.41
CA CYS A 260 -1.24 16.46 0.06
C CYS A 260 -0.11 15.58 0.62
N LEU A 261 0.28 14.51 -0.09
CA LEU A 261 1.21 13.49 0.40
C LEU A 261 2.55 14.11 0.87
N GLY A 262 3.02 13.71 2.05
CA GLY A 262 4.23 14.24 2.68
C GLY A 262 4.14 15.67 3.21
N LYS A 263 3.05 16.40 2.92
CA LYS A 263 2.88 17.83 3.27
C LYS A 263 1.83 18.05 4.35
N CYS A 264 0.72 17.30 4.30
CA CYS A 264 -0.40 17.43 5.23
C CYS A 264 -1.33 16.21 5.18
N SER A 265 -1.99 15.92 6.29
CA SER A 265 -3.07 14.92 6.33
C SER A 265 -4.27 15.35 5.48
N ALA A 266 -4.87 14.42 4.74
CA ALA A 266 -6.08 14.64 3.97
C ALA A 266 -6.98 13.39 3.95
N ASN A 267 -8.29 13.60 4.00
CA ASN A 267 -9.30 12.53 4.07
C ASN A 267 -10.28 12.64 2.91
N LEU A 268 -10.25 11.69 1.98
CA LEU A 268 -11.11 11.65 0.81
C LEU A 268 -12.19 10.59 1.01
N VAL A 269 -13.39 10.84 0.50
CA VAL A 269 -14.53 9.92 0.61
C VAL A 269 -15.09 9.66 -0.79
N VAL A 270 -15.15 8.40 -1.18
CA VAL A 270 -15.94 7.92 -2.31
C VAL A 270 -17.19 7.26 -1.72
N THR A 271 -18.35 7.84 -1.99
CA THR A 271 -19.63 7.37 -1.46
C THR A 271 -20.69 7.34 -2.57
N GLY A 272 -21.94 7.04 -2.22
CA GLY A 272 -23.04 6.89 -3.16
C GLY A 272 -23.95 5.74 -2.76
N ASN A 273 -24.93 5.45 -3.61
CA ASN A 273 -26.04 4.53 -3.35
C ASN A 273 -25.57 3.16 -2.78
N PRO A 274 -26.29 2.55 -1.83
CA PRO A 274 -26.14 1.14 -1.49
C PRO A 274 -26.11 0.26 -2.75
N GLY A 275 -25.26 -0.77 -2.77
CA GLY A 275 -25.12 -1.67 -3.92
C GLY A 275 -24.48 -1.12 -5.19
N ILE A 276 -24.00 0.14 -5.21
CA ILE A 276 -23.48 0.78 -6.44
C ILE A 276 -22.11 0.29 -6.95
N GLY A 277 -21.39 -0.49 -6.14
CA GLY A 277 -20.03 -0.95 -6.47
C GLY A 277 -18.88 -0.16 -5.82
N LYS A 278 -19.10 0.46 -4.65
CA LYS A 278 -18.03 1.16 -3.88
C LYS A 278 -16.78 0.29 -3.67
N SER A 279 -16.97 -0.97 -3.27
CA SER A 279 -15.89 -1.94 -3.09
C SER A 279 -15.22 -2.35 -4.41
N LEU A 280 -15.93 -2.34 -5.54
CA LEU A 280 -15.34 -2.52 -6.88
C LEU A 280 -14.48 -1.32 -7.28
N CYS A 281 -14.91 -0.09 -6.95
CA CYS A 281 -14.11 1.12 -7.17
C CYS A 281 -12.86 1.16 -6.28
N TYR A 282 -12.96 0.67 -5.04
CA TYR A 282 -11.80 0.42 -4.16
C TYR A 282 -10.81 -0.57 -4.79
N LEU A 283 -11.29 -1.72 -5.28
CA LEU A 283 -10.45 -2.71 -5.97
C LEU A 283 -9.80 -2.14 -7.24
N TYR A 284 -10.54 -1.36 -8.02
CA TYR A 284 -10.05 -0.65 -9.20
C TYR A 284 -8.90 0.31 -8.86
N CYS A 285 -9.07 1.14 -7.83
CA CYS A 285 -8.01 2.02 -7.36
C CYS A 285 -6.80 1.20 -6.86
N ALA A 286 -7.03 0.22 -5.98
CA ALA A 286 -5.98 -0.62 -5.41
C ALA A 286 -5.15 -1.35 -6.49
N PHE A 287 -5.80 -1.86 -7.53
CA PHE A 287 -5.18 -2.44 -8.73
C PHE A 287 -4.22 -1.44 -9.40
N ARG A 288 -4.72 -0.24 -9.77
CA ARG A 288 -3.91 0.79 -10.44
C ARG A 288 -2.71 1.24 -9.62
N PHE A 289 -2.92 1.52 -8.32
CA PHE A 289 -1.85 1.92 -7.41
C PHE A 289 -0.80 0.83 -7.17
N ALA A 290 -1.18 -0.45 -7.12
CA ALA A 290 -0.26 -1.56 -6.89
C ALA A 290 0.51 -1.95 -8.16
N ARG A 291 -0.10 -1.82 -9.33
CA ARG A 291 0.52 -2.08 -10.64
C ARG A 291 1.31 -0.90 -11.20
N GLY A 292 1.22 0.28 -10.60
CA GLY A 292 1.91 1.48 -11.10
C GLY A 292 1.32 2.01 -12.41
N LEU A 293 0.01 1.80 -12.65
CA LEU A 293 -0.73 2.31 -13.82
C LEU A 293 -1.05 3.81 -13.69
N GLU A 294 -0.23 4.52 -12.93
CA GLU A 294 -0.46 5.86 -12.44
C GLU A 294 0.74 6.73 -12.82
N GLU A 295 0.55 7.60 -13.81
CA GLU A 295 1.62 8.47 -14.29
C GLU A 295 2.16 9.35 -13.16
N ASN A 296 3.49 9.35 -13.02
CA ASN A 296 4.19 10.12 -12.00
C ASN A 296 3.69 9.81 -10.57
N GLN A 297 3.41 8.55 -10.27
CA GLN A 297 3.06 8.09 -8.92
C GLN A 297 4.17 8.53 -7.92
N PRO A 298 3.81 9.27 -6.85
CA PRO A 298 4.80 9.77 -5.90
C PRO A 298 5.36 8.63 -5.03
N GLU A 299 6.54 8.86 -4.45
CA GLU A 299 7.15 7.96 -3.46
C GLU A 299 6.22 7.84 -2.24
N LEU A 300 5.48 6.73 -2.16
CA LEU A 300 4.39 6.51 -1.22
C LEU A 300 4.44 5.11 -0.59
N THR A 301 3.82 4.98 0.58
CA THR A 301 3.51 3.68 1.18
C THR A 301 2.02 3.40 0.99
N LEU A 302 1.66 2.42 0.16
CA LEU A 302 0.27 2.02 -0.04
C LEU A 302 -0.17 1.08 1.09
N VAL A 303 -1.33 1.38 1.69
CA VAL A 303 -1.98 0.53 2.71
C VAL A 303 -3.42 0.25 2.29
N LEU A 304 -3.80 -1.02 2.23
CA LEU A 304 -5.18 -1.47 2.06
C LEU A 304 -5.79 -1.79 3.43
N ASN A 305 -7.05 -1.42 3.65
CA ASN A 305 -7.71 -1.57 4.95
C ASN A 305 -9.21 -1.89 4.81
N CYS A 306 -9.68 -2.86 5.58
CA CYS A 306 -11.10 -3.04 5.89
C CYS A 306 -11.21 -3.50 7.35
N GLY A 307 -12.03 -2.86 8.16
CA GLY A 307 -12.20 -3.19 9.58
C GLY A 307 -10.89 -3.11 10.37
N ASP A 308 -10.50 -4.22 10.99
CA ASP A 308 -9.23 -4.41 11.70
C ASP A 308 -8.11 -5.02 10.83
N GLU A 309 -8.40 -5.39 9.59
CA GLU A 309 -7.39 -5.86 8.64
C GLU A 309 -6.69 -4.70 7.93
N TYR A 310 -5.36 -4.72 7.96
CA TYR A 310 -4.49 -3.76 7.28
C TYR A 310 -3.39 -4.50 6.53
N HIS A 311 -3.13 -4.13 5.28
CA HIS A 311 -2.05 -4.69 4.47
C HIS A 311 -1.20 -3.59 3.82
N GLN A 312 0.12 -3.58 4.05
CA GLN A 312 1.05 -2.66 3.38
C GLN A 312 1.59 -3.29 2.10
N TYR A 313 1.70 -2.52 1.02
CA TYR A 313 2.39 -2.94 -0.20
C TYR A 313 3.88 -2.61 -0.18
N CYS A 314 4.72 -3.53 -0.65
CA CYS A 314 6.13 -3.31 -0.97
C CYS A 314 6.33 -3.32 -2.49
N PHE A 315 6.53 -2.14 -3.10
CA PHE A 315 6.72 -2.00 -4.55
C PHE A 315 7.93 -2.79 -5.09
N LYS A 316 9.03 -2.87 -4.33
CA LYS A 316 10.26 -3.57 -4.73
C LYS A 316 10.06 -5.08 -4.84
N GLU A 317 9.29 -5.65 -3.91
CA GLU A 317 9.07 -7.10 -3.81
C GLU A 317 7.74 -7.54 -4.43
N GLN A 318 6.88 -6.59 -4.80
CA GLN A 318 5.50 -6.82 -5.27
C GLN A 318 4.65 -7.66 -4.30
N ILE A 319 4.88 -7.49 -3.00
CA ILE A 319 4.22 -8.24 -1.92
C ILE A 319 3.40 -7.31 -1.03
N PHE A 320 2.19 -7.75 -0.69
CA PHE A 320 1.39 -7.25 0.42
C PHE A 320 1.71 -7.99 1.73
N TRP A 321 1.77 -7.22 2.80
CA TRP A 321 2.13 -7.65 4.14
C TRP A 321 0.97 -7.36 5.08
N LYS A 322 0.35 -8.39 5.69
CA LYS A 322 -0.63 -8.16 6.75
C LYS A 322 0.07 -7.56 7.97
N LEU A 323 -0.40 -6.39 8.40
CA LEU A 323 0.21 -5.57 9.44
C LEU A 323 -0.32 -5.92 10.84
N THR A 324 0.55 -5.78 11.83
CA THR A 324 0.23 -5.80 13.25
C THR A 324 -0.36 -4.45 13.73
N PRO A 325 -1.12 -4.39 14.84
CA PRO A 325 -1.63 -3.15 15.42
C PRO A 325 -0.55 -2.09 15.72
N GLU A 326 0.67 -2.54 16.02
CA GLU A 326 1.85 -1.73 16.30
C GLU A 326 2.40 -1.10 15.03
N GLU A 327 2.56 -1.87 13.94
CA GLU A 327 2.96 -1.36 12.64
C GLU A 327 1.93 -0.37 12.08
N VAL A 328 0.63 -0.66 12.24
CA VAL A 328 -0.46 0.27 11.90
C VAL A 328 -0.32 1.59 12.67
N ALA A 329 0.05 1.55 13.96
CA ALA A 329 0.28 2.76 14.77
C ALA A 329 1.51 3.57 14.32
N LEU A 330 2.52 2.92 13.74
CA LEU A 330 3.68 3.59 13.13
C LEU A 330 3.30 4.24 11.79
N LEU A 331 2.63 3.50 10.90
CA LEU A 331 2.16 3.99 9.60
C LEU A 331 1.14 5.12 9.73
N GLN A 332 0.29 5.11 10.76
CA GLN A 332 -0.63 6.20 11.09
C GLN A 332 0.09 7.54 11.31
N ARG A 333 1.37 7.52 11.71
CA ARG A 333 2.22 8.71 11.90
C ARG A 333 3.08 9.05 10.68
N ASN A 334 3.03 8.27 9.60
CA ASN A 334 3.83 8.50 8.40
C ASN A 334 3.05 9.39 7.40
N PRO A 335 3.54 10.61 7.07
CA PRO A 335 2.85 11.52 6.16
C PRO A 335 2.92 11.08 4.68
N ARG A 336 3.74 10.08 4.34
CA ARG A 336 3.83 9.48 2.99
C ARG A 336 2.98 8.21 2.80
N VAL A 337 2.10 7.89 3.75
CA VAL A 337 1.12 6.82 3.53
C VAL A 337 -0.03 7.32 2.65
N LEU A 338 -0.39 6.51 1.66
CA LEU A 338 -1.70 6.49 1.03
C LEU A 338 -2.44 5.26 1.55
N ARG A 339 -3.56 5.45 2.25
CA ARG A 339 -4.42 4.37 2.73
C ARG A 339 -5.74 4.34 1.96
N LEU A 340 -6.06 3.20 1.35
CA LEU A 340 -7.38 2.92 0.77
C LEU A 340 -8.18 2.08 1.78
N ILE A 341 -9.45 2.43 1.98
CA ILE A 341 -10.32 1.83 2.99
C ILE A 341 -11.62 1.38 2.32
N ASP A 342 -11.92 0.08 2.36
CA ASP A 342 -13.24 -0.43 1.96
C ASP A 342 -14.18 -0.49 3.16
N GLY A 343 -15.34 0.17 3.06
CA GLY A 343 -16.39 0.12 4.08
C GLY A 343 -16.04 0.85 5.38
N GLU A 344 -15.37 0.14 6.30
CA GLU A 344 -15.13 0.58 7.68
C GLU A 344 -13.66 0.41 8.12
N SER A 345 -13.31 1.00 9.26
CA SER A 345 -11.94 0.94 9.80
C SER A 345 -11.92 1.08 11.32
N SER A 346 -11.27 0.12 11.99
CA SER A 346 -11.00 0.15 13.44
C SER A 346 -10.19 1.39 13.88
N ARG A 347 -9.44 2.00 12.94
CA ARG A 347 -8.69 3.25 13.12
C ARG A 347 -8.94 4.20 11.97
N LEU A 348 -10.20 4.62 11.80
CA LEU A 348 -10.60 5.52 10.70
C LEU A 348 -9.85 6.87 10.75
N ILE A 349 -9.75 7.50 11.91
CA ILE A 349 -9.22 8.86 12.09
C ILE A 349 -7.75 8.91 12.56
N GLY A 350 -7.11 10.07 12.46
CA GLY A 350 -5.81 10.36 13.07
C GLY A 350 -4.57 9.98 12.26
N TRP A 351 -4.73 9.69 10.96
CA TRP A 351 -3.62 9.40 10.05
C TRP A 351 -2.99 10.70 9.54
N GLN A 352 -1.65 10.76 9.48
CA GLN A 352 -0.90 11.92 9.00
C GLN A 352 -0.74 11.99 7.47
N GLY A 353 -0.89 10.85 6.79
CA GLY A 353 -0.89 10.76 5.33
C GLY A 353 -2.25 11.04 4.70
N VAL A 354 -2.46 10.47 3.51
CA VAL A 354 -3.73 10.56 2.78
C VAL A 354 -4.55 9.29 3.03
N SER A 355 -5.81 9.43 3.45
CA SER A 355 -6.76 8.32 3.58
C SER A 355 -7.92 8.50 2.62
N ILE A 356 -8.31 7.43 1.92
CA ILE A 356 -9.44 7.39 0.98
C ILE A 356 -10.44 6.33 1.47
N LEU A 357 -11.66 6.75 1.80
CA LEU A 357 -12.74 5.91 2.30
C LEU A 357 -13.76 5.63 1.19
N PHE A 358 -13.89 4.36 0.80
CA PHE A 358 -14.92 3.86 -0.12
C PHE A 358 -16.07 3.29 0.73
N GLY A 359 -17.04 4.13 1.09
CA GLY A 359 -17.98 3.81 2.19
C GLY A 359 -19.38 4.36 2.01
N LEU A 360 -20.32 3.84 2.80
CA LEU A 360 -21.66 4.42 2.90
C LEU A 360 -21.61 5.81 3.57
N PRO A 361 -22.61 6.68 3.32
CA PRO A 361 -22.62 8.04 3.89
C PRO A 361 -22.65 8.09 5.43
N ASP A 362 -23.17 7.03 6.05
CA ASP A 362 -23.42 6.88 7.50
C ASP A 362 -22.37 6.06 8.25
N VAL A 363 -21.25 5.70 7.59
CA VAL A 363 -20.12 4.99 8.22
C VAL A 363 -19.71 5.64 9.55
N ARG A 364 -19.49 4.82 10.57
CA ARG A 364 -19.14 5.28 11.93
C ARG A 364 -17.92 6.20 11.90
N ASP A 365 -17.97 7.28 12.68
CA ASP A 365 -16.95 8.33 12.73
C ASP A 365 -16.67 9.05 11.38
N CYS A 366 -17.43 8.83 10.30
CA CYS A 366 -17.28 9.57 9.03
C CYS A 366 -17.38 11.09 9.23
N ASN A 367 -18.34 11.56 10.04
CA ASN A 367 -18.47 12.96 10.47
C ASN A 367 -17.27 13.53 11.24
N ARG A 368 -16.31 12.69 11.67
CA ARG A 368 -15.01 13.10 12.26
C ARG A 368 -13.86 12.93 11.26
N PHE A 369 -13.94 11.93 10.39
CA PHE A 369 -13.01 11.72 9.28
C PHE A 369 -13.05 12.90 8.29
N THR A 370 -14.22 13.42 7.96
CA THR A 370 -14.39 14.59 7.09
C THR A 370 -14.14 15.94 7.78
N LYS A 371 -13.62 15.97 9.02
CA LYS A 371 -13.24 17.24 9.67
C LYS A 371 -11.89 17.72 9.16
N GLY A 372 -11.88 18.93 8.59
CA GLY A 372 -10.67 19.61 8.11
C GLY A 372 -10.53 19.53 6.60
N ARG A 373 -9.38 19.06 6.10
CA ARG A 373 -9.10 18.94 4.67
C ARG A 373 -9.68 17.64 4.12
N SER A 374 -10.89 17.71 3.58
CA SER A 374 -11.56 16.57 2.96
C SER A 374 -12.20 16.89 1.62
N TRP A 375 -12.34 15.86 0.80
CA TRP A 375 -13.07 15.89 -0.47
C TRP A 375 -14.01 14.69 -0.55
N THR A 376 -15.20 14.89 -1.12
CA THR A 376 -16.21 13.84 -1.27
C THR A 376 -16.59 13.70 -2.74
N TYR A 377 -16.68 12.45 -3.18
CA TYR A 377 -17.04 12.01 -4.52
C TYR A 377 -18.26 11.11 -4.43
N ILE A 378 -19.22 11.30 -5.33
CA ILE A 378 -20.48 10.56 -5.38
C ILE A 378 -20.45 9.66 -6.62
N MET A 379 -20.44 8.35 -6.40
CA MET A 379 -20.52 7.38 -7.49
C MET A 379 -21.88 7.49 -8.20
N PRO A 380 -21.90 7.66 -9.53
CA PRO A 380 -23.14 7.69 -10.29
C PRO A 380 -23.79 6.30 -10.31
N THR A 381 -25.08 6.27 -10.62
CA THR A 381 -25.76 5.05 -11.09
C THR A 381 -25.05 4.43 -12.29
N TRP A 382 -25.36 3.17 -12.55
CA TRP A 382 -24.92 2.50 -13.78
C TRP A 382 -25.91 2.80 -14.90
N GLU A 383 -25.38 3.19 -16.06
CA GLU A 383 -26.18 3.34 -17.27
C GLU A 383 -26.60 1.98 -17.82
N SER A 384 -27.70 1.94 -18.59
CA SER A 384 -28.19 0.70 -19.22
C SER A 384 -27.12 -0.02 -20.05
N GLU A 385 -26.23 0.75 -20.70
CA GLU A 385 -25.12 0.23 -21.48
C GLU A 385 -24.05 -0.44 -20.60
N GLU A 386 -23.60 0.22 -19.51
CA GLU A 386 -22.65 -0.36 -18.54
C GLU A 386 -23.19 -1.65 -17.89
N LEU A 387 -24.51 -1.74 -17.71
CA LEU A 387 -25.17 -2.93 -17.15
C LEU A 387 -25.16 -4.10 -18.15
N LEU A 388 -25.46 -3.86 -19.43
CA LEU A 388 -25.38 -4.89 -20.47
C LEU A 388 -23.92 -5.33 -20.71
N GLU A 389 -23.00 -4.38 -20.71
CA GLU A 389 -21.56 -4.60 -20.79
C GLU A 389 -21.06 -5.51 -19.66
N PHE A 390 -21.38 -5.21 -18.40
CA PHE A 390 -21.01 -6.07 -17.27
C PHE A 390 -21.73 -7.42 -17.31
N ASN A 391 -23.00 -7.48 -17.71
CA ASN A 391 -23.73 -8.72 -17.91
C ASN A 391 -23.05 -9.64 -18.93
N SER A 392 -22.43 -9.08 -19.99
CA SER A 392 -21.68 -9.86 -20.97
C SER A 392 -20.47 -10.60 -20.38
N LEU A 393 -19.85 -10.01 -19.35
CA LEU A 393 -18.67 -10.55 -18.66
C LEU A 393 -19.01 -11.68 -17.69
N LEU A 394 -20.27 -11.80 -17.25
CA LEU A 394 -20.71 -12.79 -16.27
C LEU A 394 -20.63 -14.24 -16.81
N GLN A 395 -20.45 -15.19 -15.89
CA GLN A 395 -20.53 -16.62 -16.20
C GLN A 395 -21.98 -17.00 -16.55
N SER A 396 -22.17 -18.09 -17.31
CA SER A 396 -23.47 -18.45 -17.90
C SER A 396 -24.60 -18.72 -16.90
N ASP A 397 -24.27 -19.01 -15.65
CA ASP A 397 -25.18 -19.22 -14.52
C ASP A 397 -25.58 -17.93 -13.80
N LEU A 398 -24.79 -16.86 -13.96
CA LEU A 398 -25.03 -15.52 -13.39
C LEU A 398 -25.53 -14.51 -14.44
N ARG A 399 -25.26 -14.77 -15.72
CA ARG A 399 -25.62 -13.91 -16.85
C ARG A 399 -27.14 -13.95 -17.10
N LEU A 400 -27.74 -12.77 -17.17
CA LEU A 400 -29.16 -12.58 -17.47
C LEU A 400 -29.37 -12.39 -18.98
N SER A 401 -30.60 -12.55 -19.46
CA SER A 401 -30.98 -12.05 -20.79
C SER A 401 -31.04 -10.52 -20.79
N GLU A 402 -30.89 -9.89 -21.95
CA GLU A 402 -30.96 -8.42 -22.07
C GLU A 402 -32.32 -7.89 -21.63
N ASP A 403 -33.41 -8.56 -22.04
CA ASP A 403 -34.78 -8.30 -21.56
C ASP A 403 -34.90 -8.33 -20.03
N GLU A 404 -34.19 -9.25 -19.36
CA GLU A 404 -34.23 -9.35 -17.90
C GLU A 404 -33.36 -8.28 -17.22
N VAL A 405 -32.21 -7.92 -17.78
CA VAL A 405 -31.43 -6.74 -17.32
C VAL A 405 -32.30 -5.49 -17.41
N GLU A 406 -33.00 -5.29 -18.53
CA GLU A 406 -33.88 -4.14 -18.72
C GLU A 406 -35.06 -4.17 -17.74
N GLN A 407 -35.75 -5.32 -17.60
CA GLN A 407 -36.86 -5.48 -16.66
C GLN A 407 -36.44 -5.16 -15.22
N ARG A 408 -35.28 -5.66 -14.78
CA ARG A 408 -34.76 -5.41 -13.44
C ARG A 408 -34.31 -3.96 -13.26
N SER A 409 -33.72 -3.33 -14.28
CA SER A 409 -33.37 -1.90 -14.26
C SER A 409 -34.61 -1.01 -14.12
N ARG A 410 -35.71 -1.38 -14.78
CA ARG A 410 -37.03 -0.71 -14.62
C ARG A 410 -37.65 -0.88 -13.22
N LEU A 411 -37.17 -1.82 -12.40
CA LEU A 411 -37.62 -2.03 -11.02
C LEU A 411 -36.68 -1.41 -9.98
N PHE A 412 -35.37 -1.51 -10.20
CA PHE A 412 -34.34 -1.18 -9.19
C PHE A 412 -33.42 -0.02 -9.57
N GLY A 413 -33.65 0.64 -10.70
CA GLY A 413 -32.75 1.68 -11.23
C GLY A 413 -31.37 1.12 -11.60
N GLY A 414 -30.39 2.00 -11.80
CA GLY A 414 -29.01 1.64 -12.15
C GLY A 414 -28.17 1.11 -10.97
N ILE A 415 -28.69 0.15 -10.20
CA ILE A 415 -28.04 -0.44 -9.01
C ILE A 415 -27.68 -1.91 -9.27
N PRO A 416 -26.41 -2.25 -9.58
CA PRO A 416 -26.01 -3.60 -10.00
C PRO A 416 -26.29 -4.67 -8.96
N GLN A 417 -26.06 -4.39 -7.67
CA GLN A 417 -26.33 -5.37 -6.61
C GLN A 417 -27.81 -5.81 -6.58
N ALA A 418 -28.72 -4.92 -6.96
CA ALA A 418 -30.14 -5.23 -7.05
C ALA A 418 -30.49 -5.94 -8.38
N ILE A 419 -29.92 -5.48 -9.50
CA ILE A 419 -30.14 -6.08 -10.82
C ILE A 419 -29.58 -7.51 -10.90
N PHE A 420 -28.34 -7.74 -10.50
CA PHE A 420 -27.67 -9.04 -10.57
C PHE A 420 -27.87 -9.90 -9.30
N CYS A 421 -28.85 -9.54 -8.46
CA CYS A 421 -29.22 -10.36 -7.31
C CYS A 421 -29.82 -11.71 -7.78
N VAL A 422 -29.34 -12.82 -7.21
CA VAL A 422 -29.93 -14.15 -7.42
C VAL A 422 -31.32 -14.24 -6.78
N GLU A 423 -31.48 -13.68 -5.58
CA GLU A 423 -32.73 -13.74 -4.79
C GLU A 423 -33.73 -12.62 -5.15
N ARG A 424 -33.97 -12.44 -6.45
CA ARG A 424 -34.86 -11.41 -7.03
C ARG A 424 -36.20 -11.27 -6.29
N SER A 425 -36.83 -12.38 -5.89
CA SER A 425 -38.15 -12.34 -5.22
C SER A 425 -38.13 -11.64 -3.86
N GLU A 426 -37.06 -11.75 -3.06
CA GLU A 426 -37.00 -11.03 -1.79
C GLU A 426 -36.69 -9.55 -2.01
N MET A 427 -35.81 -9.21 -2.96
CA MET A 427 -35.57 -7.83 -3.41
C MET A 427 -36.85 -7.13 -3.88
N GLU A 428 -37.73 -7.82 -4.61
CA GLU A 428 -39.03 -7.29 -5.03
C GLU A 428 -39.98 -7.07 -3.84
N LYS A 429 -40.04 -8.01 -2.88
CA LYS A 429 -40.84 -7.85 -1.64
C LYS A 429 -40.34 -6.69 -0.77
N GLU A 430 -39.03 -6.56 -0.63
CA GLU A 430 -38.37 -5.45 0.06
C GLU A 430 -38.70 -4.11 -0.58
N THR A 431 -38.62 -4.03 -1.91
CA THR A 431 -38.97 -2.83 -2.67
C THR A 431 -40.47 -2.51 -2.54
N ALA A 432 -41.35 -3.52 -2.54
CA ALA A 432 -42.78 -3.33 -2.32
C ALA A 432 -43.09 -2.79 -0.90
N ARG A 433 -42.51 -3.38 0.15
CA ARG A 433 -42.60 -2.89 1.54
C ARG A 433 -42.09 -1.45 1.67
N ALA A 434 -40.96 -1.15 1.01
CA ALA A 434 -40.45 0.20 0.95
C ALA A 434 -41.47 1.13 0.31
N ILE A 435 -41.97 0.81 -0.90
CA ILE A 435 -42.97 1.63 -1.60
C ILE A 435 -44.19 1.85 -0.71
N GLU A 436 -44.71 0.82 -0.04
CA GLU A 436 -45.83 0.91 0.91
C GLU A 436 -45.58 1.91 2.04
N SER A 437 -44.37 1.97 2.59
CA SER A 437 -43.97 2.87 3.69
C SER A 437 -43.71 4.35 3.32
N TRP A 438 -43.87 4.72 2.04
CA TRP A 438 -43.71 6.10 1.55
C TRP A 438 -44.97 6.66 0.89
N ASP A 439 -45.24 7.94 1.17
CA ASP A 439 -46.20 8.79 0.46
C ASP A 439 -45.46 9.99 -0.17
N ALA A 440 -46.11 10.78 -1.02
CA ALA A 440 -45.43 11.89 -1.69
C ALA A 440 -45.05 13.06 -0.76
N VAL A 441 -45.77 13.28 0.35
CA VAL A 441 -45.41 14.33 1.33
C VAL A 441 -44.10 13.95 2.04
N LYS A 442 -43.96 12.69 2.45
CA LYS A 442 -42.72 12.13 3.00
C LYS A 442 -41.61 12.15 1.95
N ALA A 443 -41.90 11.78 0.70
CA ALA A 443 -40.93 11.78 -0.40
C ALA A 443 -40.37 13.18 -0.70
N THR A 444 -41.24 14.18 -0.87
CA THR A 444 -40.82 15.56 -1.15
C THR A 444 -39.98 16.12 -0.02
N ARG A 445 -40.38 15.93 1.25
CA ARG A 445 -39.57 16.35 2.40
C ARG A 445 -38.18 15.71 2.43
N PHE A 446 -38.06 14.45 2.02
CA PHE A 446 -36.77 13.76 1.96
C PHE A 446 -35.88 14.31 0.83
N MET A 447 -36.43 14.51 -0.36
CA MET A 447 -35.72 15.11 -1.49
C MET A 447 -35.28 16.56 -1.19
N GLU A 448 -36.14 17.35 -0.53
CA GLU A 448 -35.84 18.72 -0.07
C GLU A 448 -34.76 18.76 1.03
N ALA A 449 -34.71 17.75 1.91
CA ALA A 449 -33.73 17.67 2.98
C ALA A 449 -32.29 17.40 2.50
N LYS A 450 -32.10 16.99 1.23
CA LYS A 450 -30.81 16.66 0.62
C LYS A 450 -29.98 15.67 1.46
N GLN A 451 -30.65 14.71 2.08
CA GLN A 451 -30.00 13.68 2.88
C GLN A 451 -29.53 12.52 1.99
N PRO A 452 -28.42 11.84 2.34
CA PRO A 452 -28.00 10.66 1.60
C PRO A 452 -29.01 9.53 1.76
N VAL A 453 -29.16 8.69 0.74
CA VAL A 453 -30.01 7.48 0.82
C VAL A 453 -29.32 6.40 1.68
N GLN A 454 -30.11 5.68 2.46
CA GLN A 454 -29.63 4.74 3.49
C GLN A 454 -30.41 3.42 3.47
N GLU A 455 -29.78 2.39 4.04
CA GLU A 455 -30.40 1.08 4.23
C GLU A 455 -31.42 1.10 5.37
N GLY A 456 -31.06 1.69 6.52
CA GLY A 456 -31.85 1.64 7.76
C GLY A 456 -33.22 2.33 7.72
N ASP A 457 -33.46 3.26 6.78
CA ASP A 457 -34.74 3.97 6.60
C ASP A 457 -35.49 3.58 5.31
N TRP A 458 -34.97 2.57 4.59
CA TRP A 458 -35.46 2.09 3.29
C TRP A 458 -35.43 3.12 2.15
N SER A 459 -34.84 4.31 2.33
CA SER A 459 -34.79 5.35 1.30
C SER A 459 -34.04 4.88 0.04
N HIS A 460 -33.01 4.05 0.18
CA HIS A 460 -32.27 3.46 -0.96
C HIS A 460 -33.09 2.53 -1.87
N ARG A 461 -34.27 2.05 -1.43
CA ARG A 461 -35.21 1.29 -2.28
C ARG A 461 -36.16 2.20 -3.07
N ILE A 462 -36.18 3.50 -2.77
CA ILE A 462 -37.13 4.47 -3.34
C ILE A 462 -36.42 5.57 -4.13
N PHE A 463 -35.25 5.98 -3.66
CA PHE A 463 -34.48 7.11 -4.17
C PHE A 463 -33.04 6.73 -4.50
N GLN A 464 -32.42 7.59 -5.28
CA GLN A 464 -31.01 7.55 -5.66
C GLN A 464 -30.36 8.91 -5.42
N MET A 465 -29.11 8.89 -4.97
CA MET A 465 -28.18 10.01 -5.00
C MET A 465 -27.65 10.15 -6.43
N ILE A 466 -27.83 11.32 -7.03
CA ILE A 466 -27.33 11.67 -8.37
C ILE A 466 -26.27 12.79 -8.22
N PRO A 467 -25.04 12.60 -8.72
CA PRO A 467 -23.99 13.62 -8.65
C PRO A 467 -24.41 14.90 -9.38
N ASP A 468 -24.24 16.07 -8.76
CA ASP A 468 -24.58 17.36 -9.39
C ASP A 468 -23.59 17.76 -10.50
N ASN A 469 -22.39 17.17 -10.49
CA ASN A 469 -21.34 17.39 -11.48
C ASN A 469 -20.88 16.04 -12.05
N PRO A 470 -21.52 15.52 -13.11
CA PRO A 470 -21.23 14.19 -13.66
C PRO A 470 -19.87 14.09 -14.38
N GLY A 471 -19.15 15.20 -14.60
CA GLY A 471 -17.79 15.18 -15.16
C GLY A 471 -16.67 15.05 -14.13
N THR A 472 -16.95 15.24 -12.83
CA THR A 472 -15.94 15.15 -11.76
C THR A 472 -16.40 14.39 -10.52
N PHE A 473 -17.70 14.11 -10.43
CA PHE A 473 -18.38 13.41 -9.33
C PHE A 473 -18.24 14.09 -7.95
N ALA A 474 -17.66 15.29 -7.88
CA ALA A 474 -17.26 15.92 -6.64
C ALA A 474 -18.37 16.76 -5.98
N THR A 475 -18.17 17.03 -4.69
CA THR A 475 -18.80 18.08 -3.86
C THR A 475 -20.29 17.97 -3.52
N SER A 476 -21.20 17.59 -4.41
CA SER A 476 -22.63 17.53 -4.06
C SER A 476 -23.46 16.57 -4.92
N PHE A 477 -24.66 16.25 -4.42
CA PHE A 477 -25.67 15.44 -5.08
C PHE A 477 -27.06 16.02 -4.82
N HIS A 478 -27.99 15.67 -5.70
CA HIS A 478 -29.43 15.74 -5.45
C HIS A 478 -30.00 14.32 -5.31
N VAL A 479 -31.24 14.25 -4.84
CA VAL A 479 -31.99 13.01 -4.66
C VAL A 479 -33.15 13.01 -5.64
N ASP A 480 -33.27 11.95 -6.43
CA ASP A 480 -34.44 11.67 -7.30
C ASP A 480 -34.95 10.24 -7.02
N PHE A 481 -36.11 9.88 -7.55
CA PHE A 481 -36.62 8.51 -7.49
C PHE A 481 -35.69 7.54 -8.23
N LEU A 482 -35.54 6.35 -7.66
CA LEU A 482 -34.68 5.27 -8.16
C LEU A 482 -35.09 4.80 -9.57
N CYS A 483 -36.39 4.79 -9.87
CA CYS A 483 -36.91 4.58 -11.22
C CYS A 483 -38.31 5.21 -11.39
N PHE A 484 -38.77 5.33 -12.65
CA PHE A 484 -40.09 5.87 -12.98
C PHE A 484 -41.26 5.06 -12.38
N ASN A 485 -41.14 3.73 -12.30
CA ASN A 485 -42.20 2.89 -11.76
C ASN A 485 -42.43 3.12 -10.25
N ILE A 486 -41.36 3.39 -9.51
CA ILE A 486 -41.42 3.77 -8.09
C ILE A 486 -42.08 5.14 -7.94
N SER A 487 -41.65 6.15 -8.71
CA SER A 487 -42.22 7.50 -8.64
C SER A 487 -43.73 7.50 -8.93
N LEU A 488 -44.16 6.75 -9.94
CA LEU A 488 -45.56 6.55 -10.29
C LEU A 488 -46.35 5.83 -9.18
N SER A 489 -45.74 4.84 -8.52
CA SER A 489 -46.37 4.09 -7.43
C SER A 489 -46.57 4.95 -6.17
N VAL A 490 -45.60 5.80 -5.82
CA VAL A 490 -45.72 6.77 -4.71
C VAL A 490 -46.75 7.87 -5.07
N ALA A 491 -46.70 8.41 -6.30
CA ALA A 491 -47.64 9.44 -6.77
C ALA A 491 -49.10 8.95 -6.80
N ARG A 492 -49.33 7.67 -7.14
CA ARG A 492 -50.67 7.06 -7.18
C ARG A 492 -51.40 7.07 -5.83
N LYS A 493 -50.67 7.07 -4.71
CA LYS A 493 -51.27 7.16 -3.36
C LYS A 493 -51.85 8.52 -3.02
N CYS A 494 -51.48 9.56 -3.77
CA CYS A 494 -51.92 10.92 -3.52
C CYS A 494 -53.21 11.24 -4.28
N ASP A 495 -54.01 12.15 -3.74
CA ASP A 495 -55.15 12.72 -4.46
C ASP A 495 -54.72 13.56 -5.67
N ALA A 496 -55.68 13.90 -6.54
CA ALA A 496 -55.40 14.59 -7.80
C ALA A 496 -54.85 16.02 -7.63
N LEU A 497 -55.22 16.73 -6.56
CA LEU A 497 -54.73 18.08 -6.26
C LEU A 497 -53.27 18.03 -5.81
N THR A 498 -52.96 17.06 -4.95
CA THR A 498 -51.62 16.79 -4.44
C THR A 498 -50.66 16.40 -5.57
N ARG A 499 -51.10 15.59 -6.55
CA ARG A 499 -50.29 15.27 -7.75
C ARG A 499 -49.97 16.50 -8.61
N LEU A 500 -50.92 17.43 -8.76
CA LEU A 500 -50.72 18.68 -9.51
C LEU A 500 -49.77 19.64 -8.78
N ALA A 501 -49.88 19.74 -7.45
CA ALA A 501 -49.03 20.58 -6.62
C ALA A 501 -47.56 20.12 -6.60
N PHE A 502 -47.31 18.81 -6.62
CA PHE A 502 -45.94 18.24 -6.57
C PHE A 502 -45.14 18.33 -7.88
N GLY A 503 -45.70 18.91 -8.96
CA GLY A 503 -44.98 19.01 -10.24
C GLY A 503 -44.67 17.66 -10.91
N LEU A 504 -45.20 16.56 -10.37
CA LEU A 504 -45.08 15.18 -10.85
C LEU A 504 -45.86 14.99 -12.16
N ARG A 505 -45.47 15.72 -13.21
CA ARG A 505 -45.86 15.37 -14.57
C ARG A 505 -45.24 14.00 -14.89
N PRO A 506 -45.99 13.05 -15.46
CA PRO A 506 -45.36 11.89 -16.08
C PRO A 506 -44.37 12.43 -17.12
N ARG A 507 -43.08 12.11 -16.98
CA ARG A 507 -42.17 12.27 -18.13
C ARG A 507 -42.71 11.36 -19.23
N PRO A 508 -42.81 11.82 -20.48
CA PRO A 508 -43.19 10.92 -21.57
C PRO A 508 -42.15 9.81 -21.65
N SER A 509 -42.64 8.57 -21.77
CA SER A 509 -41.81 7.44 -22.17
C SER A 509 -41.28 7.71 -23.58
N TYR A 510 -39.97 7.83 -23.69
CA TYR A 510 -39.23 7.60 -24.93
C TYR A 510 -38.88 6.12 -25.00
#